data_AF-A0A1F5GHF3-F1
#
_entry.id   AF-A0A1F5GHF3-F1
#
_cell.length_a   1.000
_cell.length_b   1.000
_cell.length_c   1.000
_cell.angle_alpha   90.00
_cell.angle_beta   90.00
_cell.angle_gamma   90.00
#
_symmetry.space_group_name_H-M   'P 1'
#
loop_
_entity.id
_entity.type
_entity.pdbx_description
1 polymer ?
#
loop_
_entity_poly.entity_id
_entity_poly.type
_entity_poly.pdbx_seq_one_letter_code
_entity_poly.pdbx_strand_id
1 'polypeptide(L)'
;MDKITLLSLSMDLKRITQSIQKGSQKNAGRFSLEAKKWLNESKKTKDGYLRKLLIKIEKTLGRKNDLKKAEDCLMYSVLIQNQAIYTGRNNPQSL
;
A
#
# COMPACT_ATOMS: atom_id res chain seq x y z
N MET A 1 11.31 -6.68 0.27
CA MET A 1 10.71 -5.59 -0.53
C MET A 1 11.52 -4.36 -0.22
N ASP A 2 12.02 -3.66 -1.23
CA ASP A 2 12.84 -2.47 -1.02
C ASP A 2 12.00 -1.26 -0.61
N LYS A 3 12.69 -0.21 -0.18
CA LYS A 3 12.07 1.03 0.32
C LYS A 3 11.22 1.72 -0.74
N ILE A 4 11.64 1.71 -2.01
CA ILE A 4 10.94 2.40 -3.09
C ILE A 4 9.60 1.71 -3.33
N THR A 5 9.57 0.39 -3.45
CA THR A 5 8.31 -0.34 -3.67
C THR A 5 7.33 -0.16 -2.51
N LEU A 6 7.80 -0.14 -1.26
CA LEU A 6 6.95 0.16 -0.11
C LEU A 6 6.38 1.59 -0.17
N LEU A 7 7.21 2.58 -0.48
CA LEU A 7 6.75 3.97 -0.59
C LEU A 7 5.77 4.16 -1.76
N SER A 8 6.02 3.52 -2.90
CA SER A 8 5.09 3.51 -4.04
C SER A 8 3.74 2.92 -3.68
N LEU A 9 3.72 1.75 -3.02
CA LEU A 9 2.48 1.14 -2.52
C LEU A 9 1.74 2.07 -1.54
N SER A 10 2.46 2.67 -0.59
CA SER A 10 1.87 3.64 0.35
C SER A 10 1.24 4.84 -0.38
N MET A 11 1.91 5.39 -1.40
CA MET A 11 1.39 6.51 -2.17
C MET A 11 0.12 6.15 -2.93
N ASP A 12 0.10 5.00 -3.60
CA ASP A 12 -1.09 4.56 -4.34
C ASP A 12 -2.27 4.30 -3.41
N LEU A 13 -2.04 3.76 -2.21
CA LEU A 13 -3.07 3.64 -1.18
C LEU A 13 -3.66 5.00 -0.77
N LYS A 14 -2.82 6.03 -0.56
CA LYS A 14 -3.31 7.41 -0.28
C LYS A 14 -4.12 7.97 -1.45
N ARG A 15 -3.69 7.73 -2.69
CA ARG A 15 -4.40 8.19 -3.89
C ARG A 15 -5.74 7.49 -4.08
N ILE A 16 -5.86 6.22 -3.68
CA ILE A 16 -7.14 5.50 -3.64
C ILE A 16 -8.09 6.19 -2.65
N THR A 17 -7.63 6.44 -1.42
CA THR A 17 -8.43 7.15 -0.40
C THR A 17 -8.95 8.48 -0.91
N GLN A 18 -8.06 9.34 -1.44
CA GLN A 18 -8.43 10.65 -1.98
C GLN A 18 -9.40 10.55 -3.16
N SER A 19 -9.19 9.56 -4.04
CA SER A 19 -10.06 9.36 -5.21
C SER A 19 -11.47 8.93 -4.79
N ILE A 20 -11.58 8.02 -3.83
CA ILE A 20 -12.88 7.57 -3.29
C ILE A 20 -13.59 8.74 -2.60
N GLN A 21 -12.90 9.50 -1.74
CA GLN A 21 -13.48 10.66 -1.04
C GLN A 21 -13.98 11.74 -1.99
N LYS A 22 -13.33 11.91 -3.15
CA LYS A 22 -13.75 12.84 -4.21
C LYS A 22 -14.81 12.25 -5.16
N GLY A 23 -15.30 11.04 -4.91
CA GLY A 23 -16.26 10.34 -5.78
C GLY A 23 -15.67 9.84 -7.11
N SER A 24 -14.35 9.90 -7.30
CA SER A 24 -13.69 9.52 -8.55
C SER A 24 -13.41 8.01 -8.62
N GLN A 25 -14.44 7.26 -9.01
CA GLN A 25 -14.40 5.80 -9.11
C GLN A 25 -13.35 5.30 -10.11
N LYS A 26 -13.22 5.98 -11.25
CA LYS A 26 -12.23 5.67 -12.30
C LYS A 26 -10.80 5.77 -11.77
N ASN A 27 -10.48 6.86 -11.06
CA ASN A 27 -9.13 7.07 -10.52
C ASN A 27 -8.82 6.09 -9.39
N ALA A 28 -9.79 5.83 -8.49
CA ALA A 28 -9.64 4.81 -7.45
C ALA A 28 -9.36 3.42 -8.05
N GLY A 29 -10.02 3.07 -9.15
CA GLY A 29 -9.76 1.83 -9.91
C GLY A 29 -8.34 1.80 -10.49
N ARG A 30 -7.90 2.88 -11.14
CA ARG A 30 -6.54 2.99 -11.71
C ARG A 30 -5.46 2.79 -10.65
N PHE A 31 -5.54 3.53 -9.54
CA PHE A 31 -4.56 3.40 -8.46
C PHE A 31 -4.64 2.04 -7.76
N SER A 32 -5.81 1.40 -7.72
CA SER A 32 -5.93 0.02 -7.22
C SER A 32 -5.17 -0.98 -8.10
N LEU A 33 -5.12 -0.77 -9.42
CA LEU A 33 -4.33 -1.61 -10.33
C LEU A 33 -2.83 -1.38 -10.15
N GLU A 34 -2.40 -0.13 -10.01
CA GLU A 34 -1.00 0.22 -9.71
C GLU A 34 -0.55 -0.40 -8.38
N ALA A 35 -1.35 -0.25 -7.32
CA ALA A 35 -1.09 -0.88 -6.03
C ALA A 35 -0.95 -2.42 -6.11
N LYS A 36 -1.78 -3.09 -6.92
CA LYS A 36 -1.70 -4.55 -7.11
C LYS A 36 -0.40 -5.00 -7.78
N LYS A 37 0.23 -4.17 -8.63
CA LYS A 37 1.53 -4.51 -9.24
C LYS A 37 2.61 -4.66 -8.17
N TRP A 38 2.68 -3.71 -7.24
CA TRP A 38 3.61 -3.75 -6.10
C TRP A 38 3.39 -4.95 -5.18
N LEU A 39 2.13 -5.38 -5.00
CA LEU A 39 1.81 -6.58 -4.22
C LEU A 39 2.33 -7.87 -4.87
N ASN A 40 2.27 -7.97 -6.19
CA ASN A 40 2.80 -9.13 -6.91
C ASN A 40 4.34 -9.21 -6.82
N GLU A 41 5.02 -8.07 -6.94
CA GLU A 41 6.47 -7.97 -6.80
C GLU A 41 6.94 -8.35 -5.38
N SER A 42 6.08 -8.20 -4.37
CA SER A 42 6.43 -8.37 -2.95
C SER A 42 6.11 -9.72 -2.34
N LYS A 43 5.58 -10.68 -3.12
CA LYS A 43 5.26 -12.05 -2.68
C LYS A 43 6.44 -12.82 -2.07
N LYS A 44 7.68 -12.36 -2.32
CA LYS A 44 8.92 -12.98 -1.83
C LYS A 44 9.45 -12.40 -0.51
N THR A 45 8.71 -11.50 0.16
CA THR A 45 9.19 -10.93 1.42
C THR A 45 9.32 -11.99 2.52
N LYS A 46 10.45 -11.99 3.24
CA LYS A 46 10.70 -12.88 4.39
C LYS A 46 10.16 -12.32 5.71
N ASP A 47 9.80 -11.03 5.73
CA ASP A 47 9.19 -10.38 6.89
C ASP A 47 7.73 -10.84 7.06
N GLY A 48 7.48 -11.62 8.13
CA GLY A 48 6.17 -12.20 8.43
C GLY A 48 5.11 -11.17 8.79
N TYR A 49 5.48 -10.05 9.42
CA TYR A 49 4.55 -8.96 9.73
C TYR A 49 4.13 -8.24 8.45
N LEU A 50 5.11 -7.83 7.64
CA LEU A 50 4.86 -7.20 6.35
C LEU A 50 4.01 -8.10 5.45
N ARG A 51 4.30 -9.41 5.41
CA ARG A 51 3.50 -10.37 4.64
C ARG A 51 2.02 -10.37 5.06
N LYS A 52 1.73 -10.38 6.37
CA LYS A 52 0.35 -10.31 6.88
C LYS A 52 -0.34 -9.01 6.46
N LEU A 53 0.39 -7.90 6.47
CA LEU A 53 -0.11 -6.60 6.06
C LEU A 53 -0.45 -6.58 4.56
N LEU A 54 0.46 -7.06 3.71
CA LEU A 54 0.28 -7.12 2.24
C LEU A 54 -0.95 -7.97 1.86
N ILE A 55 -1.18 -9.11 2.53
CA ILE A 55 -2.37 -9.95 2.30
C ILE A 55 -3.67 -9.19 2.63
N LYS A 56 -3.68 -8.41 3.72
CA LYS A 56 -4.86 -7.60 4.09
C LYS A 56 -5.09 -6.49 3.07
N ILE A 57 -4.03 -5.84 2.59
CA ILE A 57 -4.09 -4.82 1.55
C ILE A 57 -4.68 -5.42 0.26
N GLU A 58 -4.20 -6.59 -0.18
CA GLU A 58 -4.71 -7.26 -1.38
C GLU A 58 -6.22 -7.49 -1.31
N LYS A 59 -6.70 -8.00 -0.16
CA LYS A 59 -8.14 -8.19 0.10
C LYS A 59 -8.90 -6.86 0.06
N THR A 60 -8.39 -5.80 0.67
CA THR A 60 -9.00 -4.47 0.65
C THR A 60 -9.07 -3.89 -0.77
N LEU A 61 -8.03 -4.06 -1.59
CA LEU A 61 -8.00 -3.59 -2.98
C LEU A 61 -9.07 -4.28 -3.85
N GLY A 62 -9.46 -5.51 -3.51
CA GLY A 62 -10.53 -6.26 -4.18
C GLY A 62 -11.95 -5.81 -3.83
N ARG A 63 -12.14 -4.99 -2.79
CA ARG A 63 -13.46 -4.50 -2.37
C ARG A 63 -13.96 -3.37 -3.27
N LYS A 64 -15.27 -3.11 -3.20
CA LYS A 64 -15.90 -1.94 -3.82
C LYS A 64 -15.28 -0.64 -3.28
N ASN A 65 -15.30 0.39 -4.10
CA ASN A 65 -14.71 1.70 -3.81
C ASN A 65 -15.68 2.56 -2.97
N ASP A 66 -15.84 2.17 -1.70
CA ASP A 66 -16.64 2.85 -0.70
C ASP A 66 -15.78 3.51 0.40
N LEU A 67 -16.43 4.27 1.28
CA LEU A 67 -15.76 4.95 2.38
C LEU A 67 -14.98 3.98 3.27
N LYS A 68 -15.49 2.75 3.46
CA LYS A 68 -14.81 1.74 4.26
C LYS A 68 -13.47 1.33 3.64
N LYS A 69 -13.43 1.10 2.32
CA LYS A 69 -12.18 0.85 1.60
C LYS A 69 -11.24 2.05 1.70
N ALA A 70 -11.75 3.28 1.62
CA ALA A 70 -10.93 4.48 1.73
C ALA A 70 -10.22 4.59 3.10
N GLU A 71 -10.94 4.31 4.19
CA GLU A 71 -10.39 4.27 5.55
C GLU A 71 -9.32 3.18 5.70
N ASP A 72 -9.61 1.98 5.24
CA ASP A 72 -8.65 0.86 5.29
C ASP A 72 -7.40 1.20 4.47
N CYS A 73 -7.55 1.75 3.26
CA CYS A 73 -6.42 2.20 2.44
C CYS A 73 -5.60 3.29 3.13
N LEU A 74 -6.25 4.22 3.82
CA LEU A 74 -5.56 5.28 4.56
C LEU A 74 -4.71 4.68 5.69
N MET A 75 -5.29 3.81 6.51
CA MET A 75 -4.59 3.11 7.59
C MET A 75 -3.38 2.33 7.04
N TYR A 76 -3.58 1.53 5.99
CA TYR A 76 -2.50 0.75 5.40
C TYR A 76 -1.41 1.61 4.77
N SER A 77 -1.75 2.78 4.22
CA SER A 77 -0.74 3.69 3.67
C SER A 77 0.26 4.15 4.75
N VAL A 78 -0.23 4.45 5.95
CA VAL A 78 0.60 4.89 7.07
C VAL A 78 1.46 3.74 7.58
N LEU A 79 0.88 2.54 7.74
CA LEU A 79 1.63 1.36 8.21
C LEU A 79 2.75 0.97 7.24
N ILE A 80 2.49 1.00 5.93
CA ILE A 80 3.50 0.68 4.91
C ILE A 80 4.58 1.77 4.85
N GLN A 81 4.20 3.05 4.95
CA GLN A 81 5.17 4.16 5.01
C GLN A 81 6.11 4.01 6.21
N ASN A 82 5.57 3.69 7.38
CA ASN A 82 6.35 3.48 8.59
C ASN A 82 7.31 2.29 8.44
N GLN A 83 6.86 1.19 7.85
CA GLN A 83 7.72 0.03 7.58
C GLN A 83 8.89 0.39 6.65
N ALA A 84 8.64 1.19 5.61
CA ALA A 84 9.68 1.65 4.68
C ALA A 84 10.75 2.50 5.39
N ILE A 85 10.33 3.38 6.30
CA ILE A 85 11.23 4.24 7.07
C ILE A 85 12.03 3.44 8.09
N TYR A 86 11.37 2.55 8.84
CA TYR A 86 12.01 1.71 9.85
C TYR A 86 13.10 0.82 9.24
N THR A 87 12.79 0.17 8.12
CA THR A 87 13.75 -0.70 7.42
C THR A 87 14.97 0.08 6.92
N GLY A 88 14.80 1.34 6.49
CA GLY A 88 15.90 2.20 6.08
C GLY A 88 16.76 2.73 7.24
N ARG A 89 16.23 2.79 8.46
CA ARG A 89 16.98 3.25 9.64
C ARG A 89 17.90 2.18 10.22
N ASN A 90 17.50 0.91 10.12
CA ASN A 90 18.25 -0.22 10.67
C ASN A 90 19.20 -0.87 9.66
N ASN A 91 19.41 -0.26 8.49
CA ASN A 91 20.32 -0.75 7.47
C ASN A 91 21.40 0.31 7.19
N PRO A 92 22.61 0.20 7.78
CA PRO A 92 23.63 1.26 7.74
C PRO A 92 24.27 1.50 6.37
N GLN A 93 23.85 0.79 5.32
CA GLN A 93 24.37 0.93 3.94
C GLN A 93 23.47 1.76 3.01
N SER A 94 22.46 2.48 3.51
CA SER A 94 21.62 3.35 2.68
C SER A 94 21.99 4.84 2.82
N LEU A 95 23.21 5.19 2.42
CA LEU A 95 23.61 6.50 1.90
C LEU A 95 24.66 6.27 0.82
#